data_AF-A0A8H4V4E2-F1
#
_entry.id   AF-A0A8H4V4E2-F1
#
_cell.length_a   1.000
_cell.length_b   1.000
_cell.length_c   1.000
_cell.angle_alpha   90.00
_cell.angle_beta   90.00
_cell.angle_gamma   90.00
#
_symmetry.space_group_name_H-M   'P 1'
#
loop_
_entity.id
_entity.type
_entity.pdbx_description
1 polymer ?
#
loop_
_entity_poly.entity_id
_entity_poly.type
_entity_poly.pdbx_seq_one_letter_code
_entity_poly.pdbx_strand_id
1 'polypeptide(L)'
;MESQEGNEIVYDLLLDQAWSEIPINTTQYFEDWVIVRYAGTQNVPQQLFNAWEILRWSVYNNTNLTSSSVPKSILELEPSKCGLLNRGGHHPTTINYDPGVVVQAWELTYEAALSEKSLWDNPAFNYDMIFLTRQVLANAFIPQYELLISLYNNENYSIPAIMSAGQQLIDMLLSLDTVLGTSECFQLAQWVNQAVSWAHGNSTLAVYYEYNARNQITLWGPNGEISDYASKQWAGLISSYYVPRWQIFVDYLQSTYPDAYDSAILHQRMLTFESDWQQTLEGQRNVTAVADLRHVLLDVQRQWPQIWRGSTRYPDAHTSAEYPLYHGDFQSPIGPTQSFG
;
A
#
# COMPACT_ATOMS: atom_id res chain seq x y z
N MET A 1 -0.48 17.90 3.87
CA MET A 1 -0.84 16.47 3.82
C MET A 1 -2.35 16.36 3.93
N GLU A 2 -2.98 15.53 3.11
CA GLU A 2 -4.45 15.39 3.06
C GLU A 2 -4.99 14.37 4.08
N SER A 3 -4.17 13.39 4.49
CA SER A 3 -4.44 12.44 5.59
C SER A 3 -3.13 12.11 6.33
N GLN A 4 -3.24 11.59 7.56
CA GLN A 4 -2.13 11.23 8.45
C GLN A 4 -2.23 9.75 8.86
N GLU A 5 -2.08 8.84 7.89
CA GLU A 5 -2.14 7.38 8.11
C GLU A 5 -0.86 6.70 7.59
N GLY A 6 0.10 6.45 8.50
CA GLY A 6 1.37 5.75 8.23
C GLY A 6 2.53 6.66 7.83
N ASN A 7 3.69 6.07 7.54
CA ASN A 7 4.97 6.77 7.26
C ASN A 7 5.38 7.76 8.36
N GLU A 8 5.14 7.41 9.62
CA GLU A 8 5.26 8.30 10.80
C GLU A 8 6.61 9.02 10.87
N ILE A 9 7.71 8.35 10.52
CA ILE A 9 9.05 8.93 10.50
C ILE A 9 9.18 10.18 9.60
N VAL A 10 8.40 10.27 8.52
CA VAL A 10 8.44 11.42 7.61
C VAL A 10 7.84 12.65 8.28
N TYR A 11 6.81 12.46 9.10
CA TYR A 11 6.18 13.53 9.87
C TYR A 11 7.11 13.98 11.00
N ASP A 12 7.70 13.02 11.71
CA ASP A 12 8.65 13.26 12.80
C ASP A 12 9.85 14.07 12.30
N LEU A 13 10.49 13.59 11.21
CA LEU A 13 11.64 14.25 10.58
C LEU A 13 11.30 15.68 10.14
N LEU A 14 10.12 15.90 9.53
CA LEU A 14 9.69 17.22 9.09
C LEU A 14 9.52 18.18 10.28
N LEU A 15 8.92 17.72 11.37
CA LEU A 15 8.68 18.53 12.56
C LEU A 15 9.98 18.82 13.32
N ASP A 16 10.90 17.86 13.38
CA ASP A 16 12.21 18.05 14.00
C ASP A 16 13.11 18.99 13.21
N GLN A 17 13.04 18.96 11.87
CA GLN A 17 13.81 19.87 11.02
C GLN A 17 13.47 21.34 11.30
N ALA A 18 12.25 21.65 11.75
CA ALA A 18 11.84 23.01 12.10
C ALA A 18 12.62 23.60 13.31
N TRP A 19 13.26 22.74 14.12
CA TRP A 19 14.04 23.14 15.29
C TRP A 19 15.55 23.19 15.06
N SER A 20 16.01 22.93 13.83
CA SER A 20 17.42 22.95 13.46
C SER A 20 17.65 23.80 12.20
N GLU A 21 18.60 24.73 12.27
CA GLU A 21 19.07 25.48 11.10
C GLU A 21 19.96 24.64 10.17
N ILE A 22 20.47 23.50 10.66
CA ILE A 22 21.31 22.57 9.91
C ILE A 22 20.43 21.41 9.41
N PRO A 23 20.58 20.97 8.13
CA PRO A 23 19.88 19.79 7.63
C PRO A 23 20.14 18.57 8.52
N ILE A 24 19.08 17.87 8.89
CA ILE A 24 19.17 16.66 9.71
C ILE A 24 19.98 15.58 8.97
N ASN A 25 20.91 14.95 9.68
CA ASN A 25 21.59 13.76 9.19
C ASN A 25 20.64 12.56 9.23
N THR A 26 20.07 12.21 8.07
CA THR A 26 19.10 11.13 7.96
C THR A 26 19.61 9.76 8.42
N THR A 27 20.91 9.46 8.28
CA THR A 27 21.47 8.18 8.75
C THR A 27 21.36 8.08 10.27
N GLN A 28 21.86 9.10 10.99
CA GLN A 28 21.75 9.13 12.45
C GLN A 28 20.29 9.17 12.89
N TYR A 29 19.45 9.95 12.21
CA TYR A 29 18.05 10.08 12.58
C TYR A 29 17.27 8.76 12.50
N PHE A 30 17.50 7.97 11.44
CA PHE A 30 16.86 6.65 11.32
C PHE A 30 17.41 5.64 12.34
N GLU A 31 18.69 5.71 12.71
CA GLU A 31 19.24 4.90 13.81
C GLU A 31 18.57 5.27 15.14
N ASP A 32 18.46 6.55 15.46
CA ASP A 32 17.82 7.04 16.69
C ASP A 32 16.33 6.68 16.72
N TRP A 33 15.65 6.78 15.57
CA TRP A 33 14.27 6.36 15.40
C TRP A 33 14.07 4.88 15.75
N VAL A 34 14.95 3.99 15.28
CA VAL A 34 14.89 2.55 15.60
C VAL A 34 15.01 2.31 17.11
N ILE A 35 15.92 3.03 17.79
CA ILE A 35 16.11 2.93 19.24
C ILE A 35 14.85 3.31 19.98
N VAL A 36 14.26 4.47 19.65
CA VAL A 36 13.09 5.01 20.36
C VAL A 36 11.83 4.19 20.04
N ARG A 37 11.60 3.88 18.77
CA ARG A 37 10.39 3.19 18.30
C ARG A 37 10.26 1.78 18.88
N TYR A 38 11.37 1.08 19.01
CA TYR A 38 11.40 -0.28 19.54
C TYR A 38 11.95 -0.39 20.97
N ALA A 39 12.00 0.75 21.67
CA ALA A 39 12.31 0.80 23.09
C ALA A 39 11.33 -0.08 23.90
N GLY A 40 11.76 -0.49 25.10
CA GLY A 40 11.00 -1.41 25.96
C GLY A 40 11.23 -2.89 25.66
N THR A 41 11.96 -3.22 24.59
CA THR A 41 12.58 -4.53 24.39
C THR A 41 13.87 -4.66 25.21
N GLN A 42 14.31 -5.89 25.50
CA GLN A 42 15.54 -6.10 26.30
C GLN A 42 16.77 -5.55 25.58
N ASN A 43 16.90 -5.82 24.28
CA ASN A 43 17.90 -5.24 23.38
C ASN A 43 17.27 -5.05 22.00
N VAL A 44 17.43 -3.87 21.39
CA VAL A 44 16.99 -3.64 20.00
C VAL A 44 17.97 -4.37 19.06
N PRO A 45 17.53 -5.39 18.29
CA PRO A 45 18.46 -6.17 17.46
C PRO A 45 19.04 -5.37 16.30
N GLN A 46 20.31 -5.67 15.93
CA GLN A 46 21.00 -5.02 14.81
C GLN A 46 20.24 -5.13 13.48
N GLN A 47 19.48 -6.21 13.29
CA GLN A 47 18.69 -6.44 12.10
C GLN A 47 17.65 -5.32 11.87
N LEU A 48 17.10 -4.72 12.93
CA LEU A 48 16.15 -3.59 12.78
C LEU A 48 16.85 -2.34 12.24
N PHE A 49 18.06 -2.04 12.70
CA PHE A 49 18.86 -0.94 12.17
C PHE A 49 19.16 -1.16 10.68
N ASN A 50 19.57 -2.38 10.32
CA ASN A 50 19.85 -2.73 8.92
C ASN A 50 18.58 -2.64 8.05
N ALA A 51 17.42 -3.08 8.55
CA ALA A 51 16.15 -3.00 7.84
C ALA A 51 15.76 -1.54 7.58
N TRP A 52 15.81 -0.68 8.60
CA TRP A 52 15.48 0.73 8.48
C TRP A 52 16.48 1.51 7.63
N GLU A 53 17.76 1.14 7.66
CA GLU A 53 18.76 1.70 6.75
C GLU A 53 18.42 1.37 5.29
N ILE A 54 18.02 0.11 5.01
CA ILE A 54 17.54 -0.29 3.67
C ILE A 54 16.36 0.57 3.24
N LEU A 55 15.35 0.73 4.09
CA LEU A 55 14.18 1.55 3.79
C LEU A 55 14.57 3.02 3.58
N ARG A 56 15.53 3.55 4.36
CA ARG A 56 16.00 4.94 4.28
C ARG A 56 16.56 5.28 2.91
N TRP A 57 17.50 4.48 2.39
CA TRP A 57 18.14 4.79 1.11
C TRP A 57 17.30 4.40 -0.11
N SER A 58 16.22 3.63 0.09
CA SER A 58 15.31 3.16 -0.97
C SER A 58 13.92 3.83 -0.91
N VAL A 59 12.95 3.22 -0.23
CA VAL A 59 11.54 3.63 -0.18
C VAL A 59 11.36 5.07 0.30
N TYR A 60 12.18 5.50 1.27
CA TYR A 60 12.16 6.87 1.82
C TYR A 60 13.10 7.84 1.08
N ASN A 61 13.73 7.44 -0.02
CA ASN A 61 14.67 8.27 -0.80
C ASN A 61 14.23 8.40 -2.26
N ASN A 62 13.05 8.97 -2.48
CA ASN A 62 12.59 9.27 -3.82
C ASN A 62 13.30 10.53 -4.38
N THR A 63 14.19 10.33 -5.34
CA THR A 63 14.89 11.42 -6.05
C THR A 63 14.18 11.84 -7.34
N ASN A 64 13.11 11.14 -7.75
CA ASN A 64 12.34 11.48 -8.92
C ASN A 64 11.37 12.62 -8.62
N LEU A 65 11.79 13.85 -8.89
CA LEU A 65 11.02 15.08 -8.67
C LEU A 65 9.76 15.20 -9.54
N THR A 66 9.57 14.32 -10.54
CA THR A 66 8.32 14.24 -11.32
C THR A 66 7.26 13.37 -10.67
N SER A 67 7.62 12.61 -9.63
CA SER A 67 6.69 11.83 -8.82
C SER A 67 6.10 12.71 -7.71
N SER A 68 4.82 13.06 -7.85
CA SER A 68 4.14 14.01 -6.96
C SER A 68 3.56 13.38 -5.68
N SER A 69 3.59 12.06 -5.53
CA SER A 69 3.05 11.36 -4.35
C SER A 69 3.64 9.97 -4.18
N VAL A 70 3.29 9.29 -3.07
CA VAL A 70 3.50 7.85 -2.90
C VAL A 70 2.80 7.09 -4.04
N PRO A 71 3.44 6.07 -4.64
CA PRO A 71 2.79 5.23 -5.64
C PRO A 71 1.58 4.50 -5.06
N LYS A 72 0.44 4.57 -5.73
CA LYS A 72 -0.77 3.84 -5.39
C LYS A 72 -0.61 2.37 -5.79
N SER A 73 -1.07 1.45 -4.93
CA SER A 73 -1.01 0.04 -5.28
C SER A 73 -2.09 -0.28 -6.30
N ILE A 74 -1.73 -1.00 -7.38
CA ILE A 74 -2.68 -1.28 -8.46
C ILE A 74 -3.88 -2.11 -8.01
N LEU A 75 -3.74 -2.85 -6.91
CA LEU A 75 -4.81 -3.61 -6.28
C LEU A 75 -6.01 -2.74 -5.83
N GLU A 76 -5.76 -1.46 -5.58
CA GLU A 76 -6.76 -0.50 -5.13
C GLU A 76 -7.52 0.19 -6.29
N LEU A 77 -7.00 0.08 -7.51
CA LEU A 77 -7.56 0.74 -8.68
C LEU A 77 -8.60 -0.16 -9.37
N GLU A 78 -9.52 0.45 -10.12
CA GLU A 78 -10.42 -0.28 -11.01
C GLU A 78 -9.61 -1.23 -11.93
N PRO A 79 -9.83 -2.56 -11.83
CA PRO A 79 -9.10 -3.51 -12.64
C PRO A 79 -9.30 -3.25 -14.13
N SER A 80 -8.22 -3.36 -14.90
CA SER A 80 -8.22 -3.11 -16.34
C SER A 80 -7.14 -3.96 -16.99
N LYS A 81 -7.33 -4.32 -18.28
CA LYS A 81 -6.29 -5.02 -19.04
C LYS A 81 -5.05 -4.18 -19.37
N CYS A 82 -5.11 -2.86 -19.17
CA CYS A 82 -4.02 -1.93 -19.45
C CYS A 82 -4.14 -0.65 -18.62
N GLY A 83 -3.05 0.12 -18.53
CA GLY A 83 -3.04 1.46 -17.92
C GLY A 83 -2.92 1.49 -16.40
N LEU A 84 -2.72 0.33 -15.74
CA LEU A 84 -2.48 0.25 -14.30
C LEU A 84 -1.01 0.43 -13.92
N LEU A 85 -0.06 0.07 -14.80
CA LEU A 85 1.37 0.09 -14.49
C LEU A 85 2.04 1.38 -14.99
N ASN A 86 3.05 1.84 -14.25
CA ASN A 86 3.90 2.98 -14.60
C ASN A 86 3.13 4.27 -14.92
N ARG A 87 2.00 4.48 -14.26
CA ARG A 87 1.19 5.70 -14.37
C ARG A 87 1.90 6.83 -13.64
N GLY A 88 1.96 8.01 -14.28
CA GLY A 88 2.36 9.27 -13.65
C GLY A 88 1.16 10.19 -13.40
N GLY A 89 1.40 11.36 -12.80
CA GLY A 89 0.35 12.37 -12.55
C GLY A 89 -0.62 11.95 -11.43
N HIS A 90 -1.92 12.15 -11.63
CA HIS A 90 -2.94 11.72 -10.67
C HIS A 90 -2.95 10.19 -10.55
N HIS A 91 -2.87 9.67 -9.32
CA HIS A 91 -2.73 8.24 -8.98
C HIS A 91 -1.51 7.58 -9.63
N PRO A 92 -0.28 8.03 -9.30
CA PRO A 92 0.90 7.43 -9.89
C PRO A 92 1.06 5.99 -9.40
N THR A 93 1.53 5.09 -10.25
CA THR A 93 1.75 3.66 -9.90
C THR A 93 3.18 3.20 -10.19
N THR A 94 4.04 4.09 -10.69
CA THR A 94 5.46 3.83 -10.88
C THR A 94 6.15 3.57 -9.55
N ILE A 95 6.74 2.39 -9.38
CA ILE A 95 7.60 2.09 -8.23
C ILE A 95 8.99 2.65 -8.51
N ASN A 96 9.48 3.51 -7.61
CA ASN A 96 10.76 4.23 -7.75
C ASN A 96 11.94 3.53 -7.04
N TYR A 97 11.78 2.27 -6.65
CA TYR A 97 12.77 1.45 -5.95
C TYR A 97 12.67 -0.01 -6.42
N ASP A 98 13.69 -0.83 -6.19
CA ASP A 98 13.62 -2.28 -6.44
C ASP A 98 12.73 -2.96 -5.38
N PRO A 99 11.59 -3.59 -5.73
CA PRO A 99 10.74 -4.29 -4.77
C PRO A 99 11.46 -5.29 -3.85
N GLY A 100 12.58 -5.86 -4.30
CA GLY A 100 13.39 -6.79 -3.51
C GLY A 100 13.94 -6.17 -2.22
N VAL A 101 14.17 -4.86 -2.17
CA VAL A 101 14.67 -4.18 -0.96
C VAL A 101 13.64 -4.20 0.18
N VAL A 102 12.34 -4.18 -0.15
CA VAL A 102 11.27 -4.26 0.85
C VAL A 102 11.15 -5.67 1.40
N VAL A 103 11.38 -6.69 0.57
CA VAL A 103 11.46 -8.09 1.02
C VAL A 103 12.65 -8.28 1.97
N GLN A 104 13.83 -7.73 1.63
CA GLN A 104 15.00 -7.79 2.50
C GLN A 104 14.78 -7.08 3.85
N ALA A 105 14.21 -5.88 3.84
CA ALA A 105 13.87 -5.16 5.07
C ALA A 105 12.83 -5.95 5.91
N TRP A 106 11.82 -6.53 5.26
CA TRP A 106 10.86 -7.41 5.93
C TRP A 106 11.53 -8.62 6.59
N GLU A 107 12.44 -9.31 5.90
CA GLU A 107 13.15 -10.48 6.45
C GLU A 107 14.00 -10.13 7.65
N LEU A 108 14.79 -9.06 7.57
CA LEU A 108 15.58 -8.56 8.70
C LEU A 108 14.70 -8.19 9.90
N THR A 109 13.54 -7.56 9.64
CA THR A 109 12.60 -7.18 10.70
C THR A 109 11.96 -8.41 11.34
N TYR A 110 11.61 -9.43 10.54
CA TYR A 110 11.09 -10.70 11.04
C TYR A 110 12.14 -11.49 11.83
N GLU A 111 13.38 -11.57 11.32
CA GLU A 111 14.52 -12.21 12.00
C GLU A 111 14.84 -11.56 13.34
N ALA A 112 14.75 -10.23 13.44
CA ALA A 112 14.88 -9.52 14.71
C ALA A 112 13.91 -10.09 15.75
N ALA A 113 12.65 -10.29 15.37
CA ALA A 113 11.58 -10.84 16.22
C ALA A 113 11.75 -12.33 16.58
N LEU A 114 12.50 -13.09 15.76
CA LEU A 114 12.89 -14.46 16.09
C LEU A 114 13.99 -14.48 17.16
N SER A 115 14.91 -13.50 17.11
CA SER A 115 16.03 -13.37 18.05
C SER A 115 15.64 -12.69 19.37
N GLU A 116 14.74 -11.72 19.32
CA GLU A 116 14.24 -10.95 20.47
C GLU A 116 12.71 -11.01 20.51
N LYS A 117 12.16 -11.98 21.26
CA LYS A 117 10.72 -12.25 21.27
C LYS A 117 9.90 -11.13 21.89
N SER A 118 10.49 -10.28 22.75
CA SER A 118 9.77 -9.15 23.36
C SER A 118 9.34 -8.08 22.34
N LEU A 119 9.89 -8.10 21.11
CA LEU A 119 9.43 -7.24 20.02
C LEU A 119 7.95 -7.43 19.70
N TRP A 120 7.41 -8.66 19.81
CA TRP A 120 5.99 -8.93 19.56
C TRP A 120 5.05 -8.27 20.56
N ASP A 121 5.56 -7.87 21.74
CA ASP A 121 4.81 -7.14 22.75
C ASP A 121 4.84 -5.63 22.50
N ASN A 122 5.68 -5.14 21.57
CA ASN A 122 5.76 -3.74 21.18
C ASN A 122 4.73 -3.42 20.06
N PRO A 123 3.74 -2.53 20.30
CA PRO A 123 2.73 -2.19 19.30
C PRO A 123 3.28 -1.55 18.02
N ALA A 124 4.34 -0.73 18.12
CA ALA A 124 4.98 -0.10 16.96
C ALA A 124 5.68 -1.14 16.08
N PHE A 125 6.31 -2.14 16.69
CA PHE A 125 6.87 -3.28 15.95
C PHE A 125 5.78 -4.05 15.17
N ASN A 126 4.66 -4.38 15.83
CA ASN A 126 3.54 -5.04 15.17
C ASN A 126 2.96 -4.21 14.02
N TYR A 127 2.85 -2.89 14.22
CA TYR A 127 2.40 -1.95 13.19
C TYR A 127 3.32 -1.97 11.96
N ASP A 128 4.63 -1.88 12.16
CA ASP A 128 5.61 -1.87 11.06
C ASP A 128 5.68 -3.22 10.34
N MET A 129 5.57 -4.34 11.08
CA MET A 129 5.50 -5.66 10.47
C MET A 129 4.27 -5.81 9.57
N ILE A 130 3.11 -5.30 9.98
CA ILE A 130 1.91 -5.26 9.12
C ILE A 130 2.17 -4.37 7.89
N PHE A 131 2.74 -3.18 8.09
CA PHE A 131 3.01 -2.24 7.00
C PHE A 131 3.99 -2.79 5.96
N LEU A 132 5.09 -3.40 6.40
CA LEU A 132 6.06 -4.05 5.51
C LEU A 132 5.43 -5.22 4.78
N THR A 133 4.70 -6.09 5.48
CA THR A 133 4.02 -7.24 4.84
C THR A 133 3.03 -6.78 3.79
N ARG A 134 2.25 -5.74 4.11
CA ARG A 134 1.33 -5.08 3.18
C ARG A 134 2.05 -4.59 1.92
N GLN A 135 3.17 -3.89 2.07
CA GLN A 135 3.93 -3.39 0.92
C GLN A 135 4.56 -4.52 0.10
N VAL A 136 5.06 -5.58 0.75
CA VAL A 136 5.58 -6.78 0.06
C VAL A 136 4.49 -7.42 -0.80
N LEU A 137 3.29 -7.64 -0.26
CA LEU A 137 2.18 -8.22 -1.00
C LEU A 137 1.69 -7.30 -2.13
N ALA A 138 1.62 -5.98 -1.88
CA ALA A 138 1.25 -5.02 -2.92
C ALA A 138 2.24 -5.00 -4.09
N ASN A 139 3.54 -5.10 -3.82
CA ASN A 139 4.56 -5.22 -4.86
C ASN A 139 4.48 -6.57 -5.58
N ALA A 140 4.27 -7.67 -4.85
CA ALA A 140 4.15 -9.01 -5.41
C ALA A 140 2.89 -9.20 -6.28
N PHE A 141 1.87 -8.37 -6.10
CA PHE A 141 0.65 -8.37 -6.90
C PHE A 141 0.91 -7.98 -8.37
N ILE A 142 1.89 -7.09 -8.61
CA ILE A 142 2.22 -6.58 -9.95
C ILE A 142 2.60 -7.69 -10.95
N PRO A 143 3.61 -8.55 -10.68
CA PRO A 143 3.97 -9.60 -11.62
C PRO A 143 2.86 -10.65 -11.81
N GLN A 144 1.98 -10.85 -10.82
CA GLN A 144 0.82 -11.73 -10.98
C GLN A 144 -0.22 -11.10 -11.92
N TYR A 145 -0.43 -9.79 -11.83
CA TYR A 145 -1.30 -9.05 -12.74
C TYR A 145 -0.75 -9.09 -14.18
N GLU A 146 0.55 -8.84 -14.34
CA GLU A 146 1.22 -8.94 -15.65
C GLU A 146 1.08 -10.33 -16.26
N LEU A 147 1.22 -11.39 -15.44
CA LEU A 147 0.99 -12.76 -15.87
C LEU A 147 -0.44 -12.97 -16.37
N LEU A 148 -1.45 -12.55 -15.60
CA LEU A 148 -2.86 -12.64 -16.01
C LEU A 148 -3.10 -11.93 -17.36
N ILE A 149 -2.60 -10.70 -17.52
CA ILE A 149 -2.77 -9.94 -18.76
C ILE A 149 -2.03 -10.60 -19.93
N SER A 150 -0.83 -11.14 -19.70
CA SER A 150 -0.09 -11.86 -20.74
C SER A 150 -0.80 -13.13 -21.22
N LEU A 151 -1.45 -13.86 -20.31
CA LEU A 151 -2.23 -15.05 -20.63
C LEU A 151 -3.50 -14.70 -21.40
N TYR A 152 -4.16 -13.61 -21.01
CA TYR A 152 -5.36 -13.11 -21.69
C TYR A 152 -5.06 -12.65 -23.12
N ASN A 153 -3.97 -11.92 -23.34
CA ASN A 153 -3.61 -11.37 -24.65
C ASN A 153 -2.94 -12.39 -25.60
N ASN A 154 -2.77 -13.65 -25.18
CA ASN A 154 -2.18 -14.67 -26.03
C ASN A 154 -3.18 -15.14 -27.12
N GLU A 155 -2.72 -15.32 -28.36
CA GLU A 155 -3.56 -15.83 -29.46
C GLU A 155 -4.20 -17.19 -29.15
N ASN A 156 -3.53 -18.01 -28.33
CA ASN A 156 -4.01 -19.30 -27.85
C ASN A 156 -4.36 -19.24 -26.35
N TYR A 157 -5.05 -18.17 -25.93
CA TYR A 157 -5.42 -18.00 -24.52
C TYR A 157 -6.20 -19.23 -23.99
N SER A 158 -5.96 -19.54 -22.72
CA SER A 158 -6.57 -20.68 -22.04
C SER A 158 -7.44 -20.17 -20.90
N ILE A 159 -8.76 -20.40 -20.97
CA ILE A 159 -9.70 -20.02 -19.90
C ILE A 159 -9.24 -20.60 -18.55
N PRO A 160 -8.87 -21.89 -18.42
CA PRO A 160 -8.31 -22.42 -17.17
C PRO A 160 -7.06 -21.67 -16.68
N ALA A 161 -6.18 -21.23 -17.59
CA ALA A 161 -4.98 -20.48 -17.20
C ALA A 161 -5.32 -19.06 -16.71
N ILE A 162 -6.26 -18.37 -17.37
CA ILE A 162 -6.78 -17.07 -16.95
C ILE A 162 -7.44 -17.17 -15.57
N MET A 163 -8.33 -18.15 -15.38
CA MET A 163 -8.98 -18.37 -14.09
C MET A 163 -7.96 -18.67 -12.99
N SER A 164 -6.96 -19.51 -13.28
CA SER A 164 -5.91 -19.83 -12.31
C SER A 164 -5.07 -18.61 -11.95
N ALA A 165 -4.65 -17.80 -12.92
CA ALA A 165 -3.88 -16.57 -12.66
C ALA A 165 -4.73 -15.51 -11.94
N GLY A 166 -6.01 -15.38 -12.31
CA GLY A 166 -6.97 -14.52 -11.62
C GLY A 166 -7.18 -14.93 -10.16
N GLN A 167 -7.27 -16.24 -9.89
CA GLN A 167 -7.39 -16.75 -8.53
C GLN A 167 -6.15 -16.42 -7.69
N GLN A 168 -4.94 -16.44 -8.26
CA GLN A 168 -3.73 -16.02 -7.53
C GLN A 168 -3.82 -14.56 -7.07
N LEU A 169 -4.37 -13.66 -7.87
CA LEU A 169 -4.61 -12.27 -7.45
C LEU A 169 -5.61 -12.20 -6.30
N ILE A 170 -6.73 -12.89 -6.42
CA ILE A 170 -7.79 -12.92 -5.40
C ILE A 170 -7.25 -13.49 -4.08
N ASP A 171 -6.51 -14.60 -4.12
CA ASP A 171 -5.91 -15.22 -2.94
C ASP A 171 -4.91 -14.29 -2.26
N MET A 172 -4.12 -13.52 -3.04
CA MET A 172 -3.17 -12.56 -2.49
C MET A 172 -3.87 -11.38 -1.78
N LEU A 173 -5.01 -10.93 -2.31
CA LEU A 173 -5.87 -9.94 -1.63
C LEU A 173 -6.44 -10.50 -0.32
N LEU A 174 -6.86 -11.77 -0.30
CA LEU A 174 -7.35 -12.40 0.93
C LEU A 174 -6.24 -12.57 1.97
N SER A 175 -5.01 -12.91 1.55
CA SER A 175 -3.85 -12.89 2.44
C SER A 175 -3.58 -11.49 3.00
N LEU A 176 -3.68 -10.46 2.15
CA LEU A 176 -3.53 -9.06 2.56
C LEU A 176 -4.62 -8.65 3.57
N ASP A 177 -5.88 -8.95 3.31
CA ASP A 177 -7.01 -8.69 4.22
C ASP A 177 -6.77 -9.32 5.60
N THR A 178 -6.28 -10.57 5.61
CA THR A 178 -5.97 -11.31 6.83
C THR A 178 -4.85 -10.65 7.64
N VAL A 179 -3.76 -10.21 6.98
CA VAL A 179 -2.65 -9.48 7.62
C VAL A 179 -3.13 -8.17 8.21
N LEU A 180 -3.90 -7.39 7.47
CA LEU A 180 -4.42 -6.11 7.95
C LEU A 180 -5.39 -6.32 9.13
N GLY A 181 -6.13 -7.42 9.14
CA GLY A 181 -7.10 -7.76 10.17
C GLY A 181 -6.50 -8.02 11.56
N THR A 182 -5.18 -8.24 11.67
CA THR A 182 -4.52 -8.51 12.95
C THR A 182 -4.31 -7.26 13.81
N SER A 183 -4.66 -6.07 13.31
CA SER A 183 -4.62 -4.83 14.07
C SER A 183 -5.83 -3.96 13.75
N GLU A 184 -6.39 -3.35 14.79
CA GLU A 184 -7.53 -2.44 14.67
C GLU A 184 -7.19 -1.20 13.83
N CYS A 185 -5.92 -0.78 13.79
CA CYS A 185 -5.44 0.38 13.02
C CYS A 185 -5.65 0.24 11.51
N PHE A 186 -5.87 -0.98 11.01
CA PHE A 186 -6.03 -1.27 9.59
C PHE A 186 -7.39 -1.88 9.26
N GLN A 187 -8.44 -1.60 10.04
CA GLN A 187 -9.78 -2.15 9.81
C GLN A 187 -10.78 -1.09 9.32
N LEU A 188 -11.53 -1.41 8.26
CA LEU A 188 -12.65 -0.59 7.77
C LEU A 188 -13.69 -0.34 8.86
N ALA A 189 -13.88 -1.31 9.76
CA ALA A 189 -14.79 -1.22 10.88
C ALA A 189 -14.49 -0.01 11.78
N GLN A 190 -13.21 0.32 12.03
CA GLN A 190 -12.86 1.50 12.84
C GLN A 190 -13.35 2.78 12.20
N TRP A 191 -13.10 2.95 10.90
CA TRP A 191 -13.51 4.13 10.15
C TRP A 191 -15.02 4.31 10.15
N VAL A 192 -15.77 3.25 9.83
CA VAL A 192 -17.23 3.31 9.79
C VAL A 192 -17.83 3.51 11.17
N ASN A 193 -17.31 2.84 12.20
CA ASN A 193 -17.81 3.01 13.57
C ASN A 193 -17.63 4.44 14.09
N GLN A 194 -16.48 5.06 13.78
CA GLN A 194 -16.25 6.45 14.13
C GLN A 194 -17.27 7.37 13.46
N ALA A 195 -17.50 7.21 12.15
CA ALA A 195 -18.52 7.98 11.43
C ALA A 195 -19.93 7.77 12.00
N VAL A 196 -20.33 6.52 12.26
CA VAL A 196 -21.64 6.20 12.85
C VAL A 196 -21.78 6.77 14.26
N SER A 197 -20.72 6.81 15.06
CA SER A 197 -20.76 7.33 16.43
C SER A 197 -21.16 8.82 16.50
N TRP A 198 -20.87 9.59 15.45
CA TRP A 198 -21.22 11.01 15.34
C TRP A 198 -22.73 11.24 15.17
N ALA A 199 -23.50 10.19 14.89
CA ALA A 199 -24.95 10.26 14.80
C ALA A 199 -25.63 10.35 16.19
N HIS A 200 -24.90 10.11 17.28
CA HIS A 200 -25.42 10.18 18.66
C HIS A 200 -26.75 9.41 18.87
N GLY A 201 -26.86 8.23 18.24
CA GLY A 201 -28.04 7.35 18.34
C GLY A 201 -29.17 7.66 17.35
N ASN A 202 -29.04 8.70 16.51
CA ASN A 202 -30.00 8.96 15.43
C ASN A 202 -29.77 8.00 14.26
N SER A 203 -30.71 7.09 14.01
CA SER A 203 -30.58 6.06 12.97
C SER A 203 -30.46 6.61 11.55
N THR A 204 -31.19 7.68 11.22
CA THR A 204 -31.13 8.33 9.90
C THR A 204 -29.75 8.95 9.66
N LEU A 205 -29.20 9.64 10.67
CA LEU A 205 -27.86 10.21 10.57
C LEU A 205 -26.77 9.13 10.55
N ALA A 206 -26.95 8.04 11.29
CA ALA A 206 -26.00 6.92 11.29
C ALA A 206 -25.87 6.30 9.89
N VAL A 207 -27.00 6.04 9.23
CA VAL A 207 -27.07 5.57 7.83
C VAL A 207 -26.38 6.56 6.89
N TYR A 208 -26.66 7.85 7.03
CA TYR A 208 -26.05 8.89 6.21
C TYR A 208 -24.52 8.96 6.41
N TYR A 209 -24.03 8.93 7.65
CA TYR A 209 -22.59 8.99 7.93
C TYR A 209 -21.85 7.74 7.51
N GLU A 210 -22.44 6.54 7.64
CA GLU A 210 -21.84 5.33 7.10
C GLU A 210 -21.71 5.41 5.57
N TYR A 211 -22.76 5.85 4.86
CA TYR A 211 -22.71 6.06 3.41
C TYR A 211 -21.58 7.01 3.02
N ASN A 212 -21.45 8.16 3.71
CA ASN A 212 -20.38 9.13 3.42
C ASN A 212 -18.99 8.55 3.71
N ALA A 213 -18.83 7.81 4.81
CA ALA A 213 -17.57 7.18 5.19
C ALA A 213 -17.12 6.15 4.14
N ARG A 214 -18.05 5.35 3.62
CA ARG A 214 -17.81 4.37 2.55
C ARG A 214 -17.52 5.05 1.22
N ASN A 215 -18.33 6.03 0.83
CA ASN A 215 -18.20 6.73 -0.44
C ASN A 215 -16.86 7.48 -0.53
N GLN A 216 -16.45 8.19 0.54
CA GLN A 216 -15.21 8.95 0.57
C GLN A 216 -13.98 8.11 0.23
N ILE A 217 -13.90 6.87 0.71
CA ILE A 217 -12.72 6.01 0.50
C ILE A 217 -12.82 5.13 -0.76
N THR A 218 -13.89 5.29 -1.55
CA THR A 218 -14.15 4.49 -2.77
C THR A 218 -14.53 5.40 -3.94
N LEU A 219 -15.83 5.58 -4.24
CA LEU A 219 -16.32 6.33 -5.41
C LEU A 219 -16.07 7.85 -5.32
N TRP A 220 -15.95 8.40 -4.11
CA TRP A 220 -15.76 9.82 -3.77
C TRP A 220 -16.89 10.77 -4.21
N GLY A 221 -17.77 10.31 -5.09
CA GLY A 221 -19.04 10.94 -5.43
C GLY A 221 -20.09 9.90 -5.80
N PRO A 222 -21.33 10.33 -6.10
CA PRO A 222 -22.45 9.41 -6.32
C PRO A 222 -22.28 8.50 -7.54
N ASN A 223 -21.47 8.88 -8.53
CA ASN A 223 -21.27 8.11 -9.76
C ASN A 223 -19.79 7.81 -10.05
N GLY A 224 -18.92 7.90 -9.04
CA GLY A 224 -17.49 7.64 -9.22
C GLY A 224 -16.71 8.82 -9.81
N GLU A 225 -17.09 10.06 -9.49
CA GLU A 225 -16.49 11.27 -10.05
C GLU A 225 -14.98 11.36 -9.80
N ILE A 226 -14.49 10.82 -8.68
CA ILE A 226 -13.05 10.70 -8.37
C ILE A 226 -12.75 9.34 -7.72
N SER A 227 -13.21 8.26 -8.36
CA SER A 227 -13.04 6.90 -7.86
C SER A 227 -11.61 6.57 -7.45
N ASP A 228 -11.51 5.82 -6.36
CA ASP A 228 -10.29 5.34 -5.72
C ASP A 228 -9.32 6.44 -5.24
N TYR A 229 -9.72 7.72 -5.22
CA TYR A 229 -8.82 8.82 -4.81
C TYR A 229 -8.27 8.61 -3.40
N ALA A 230 -9.18 8.48 -2.43
CA ALA A 230 -8.85 8.26 -1.02
C ALA A 230 -8.91 6.77 -0.65
N SER A 231 -8.61 5.87 -1.59
CA SER A 231 -8.51 4.42 -1.37
C SER A 231 -7.65 4.08 -0.15
N LYS A 232 -7.92 2.92 0.44
CA LYS A 232 -7.25 2.43 1.65
C LYS A 232 -6.99 0.94 1.55
N GLN A 233 -5.89 0.50 2.15
CA GLN A 233 -5.63 -0.93 2.35
C GLN A 233 -6.06 -1.30 3.76
N TRP A 234 -7.37 -1.51 3.94
CA TRP A 234 -7.96 -1.90 5.22
C TRP A 234 -8.62 -3.27 5.14
N ALA A 235 -8.46 -4.07 6.18
CA ALA A 235 -9.22 -5.29 6.36
C ALA A 235 -10.72 -5.00 6.35
N GLY A 236 -11.48 -5.89 5.72
CA GLY A 236 -12.89 -5.68 5.42
C GLY A 236 -13.11 -4.85 4.15
N LEU A 237 -12.30 -3.82 3.88
CA LEU A 237 -12.36 -3.11 2.58
C LEU A 237 -11.71 -3.95 1.47
N ILE A 238 -10.58 -4.60 1.75
CA ILE A 238 -9.97 -5.57 0.82
C ILE A 238 -10.96 -6.69 0.49
N SER A 239 -11.46 -7.41 1.49
CA SER A 239 -12.34 -8.56 1.25
C SER A 239 -13.72 -8.20 0.70
N SER A 240 -14.32 -7.05 1.07
CA SER A 240 -15.68 -6.71 0.64
C SER A 240 -15.78 -5.78 -0.57
N TYR A 241 -14.71 -5.04 -0.92
CA TYR A 241 -14.72 -4.10 -2.04
C TYR A 241 -13.70 -4.46 -3.13
N TYR A 242 -12.42 -4.60 -2.78
CA TYR A 242 -11.39 -4.86 -3.79
C TYR A 242 -11.44 -6.30 -4.34
N VAL A 243 -11.62 -7.32 -3.49
CA VAL A 243 -11.74 -8.72 -3.93
C VAL A 243 -12.88 -8.91 -4.94
N PRO A 244 -14.12 -8.44 -4.71
CA PRO A 244 -15.19 -8.54 -5.70
C PRO A 244 -14.89 -7.81 -7.02
N ARG A 245 -14.20 -6.66 -7.00
CA ARG A 245 -13.79 -5.98 -8.24
C ARG A 245 -12.86 -6.86 -9.07
N TRP A 246 -11.84 -7.43 -8.44
CA TRP A 246 -10.92 -8.34 -9.13
C TRP A 246 -11.61 -9.63 -9.60
N GLN A 247 -12.60 -10.15 -8.86
CA GLN A 247 -13.45 -11.25 -9.31
C GLN A 247 -14.27 -10.88 -10.55
N ILE A 248 -14.96 -9.73 -10.55
CA ILE A 248 -15.73 -9.23 -11.71
C ILE A 248 -14.83 -9.10 -12.94
N PHE A 249 -13.60 -8.63 -12.75
CA PHE A 249 -12.61 -8.52 -13.83
C PHE A 249 -12.20 -9.88 -14.38
N VAL A 250 -11.80 -10.82 -13.52
CA VAL A 250 -11.43 -12.18 -13.93
C VAL A 250 -12.61 -12.87 -14.63
N ASP A 251 -13.83 -12.69 -14.11
CA ASP A 251 -15.06 -13.20 -14.71
C ASP A 251 -15.36 -12.58 -16.07
N TYR A 252 -15.03 -11.30 -16.26
CA TYR A 252 -15.13 -10.63 -17.54
C TYR A 252 -14.11 -11.17 -18.54
N LEU A 253 -12.85 -11.35 -18.13
CA LEU A 253 -11.79 -11.90 -18.98
C LEU A 253 -12.08 -13.36 -19.40
N GLN A 254 -12.61 -14.21 -18.52
CA GLN A 254 -12.94 -15.59 -18.90
C GLN A 254 -14.09 -15.68 -19.91
N SER A 255 -14.99 -14.69 -19.93
CA SER A 255 -16.21 -14.70 -20.74
C SER A 255 -16.11 -13.83 -22.00
N THR A 256 -15.03 -13.07 -22.16
CA THR A 256 -14.85 -12.10 -23.25
C THR A 256 -13.53 -12.31 -23.95
N TYR A 257 -13.56 -12.60 -25.25
CA TYR A 257 -12.36 -12.69 -26.09
C TYR A 257 -11.59 -11.36 -26.11
N PRO A 258 -10.24 -11.36 -26.22
CA PRO A 258 -9.44 -10.12 -26.23
C PRO A 258 -9.90 -9.05 -27.24
N ASP A 259 -10.31 -9.48 -28.44
CA ASP A 259 -10.82 -8.61 -29.51
C ASP A 259 -12.23 -8.06 -29.24
N ALA A 260 -12.97 -8.72 -28.35
CA ALA A 260 -14.31 -8.31 -27.92
C ALA A 260 -14.29 -7.55 -26.58
N TYR A 261 -13.11 -7.31 -26.01
CA TYR A 261 -12.98 -6.55 -24.76
C TYR A 261 -13.52 -5.14 -24.94
N ASP A 262 -14.46 -4.77 -24.08
CA ASP A 262 -15.08 -3.47 -24.01
C ASP A 262 -14.96 -2.91 -22.58
N SER A 263 -14.11 -1.89 -22.44
CA SER A 263 -13.90 -1.23 -21.15
C SER A 263 -15.15 -0.57 -20.59
N ALA A 264 -16.10 -0.13 -21.43
CA ALA A 264 -17.33 0.48 -20.96
C ALA A 264 -18.27 -0.54 -20.32
N ILE A 265 -18.32 -1.77 -20.87
CA ILE A 265 -19.08 -2.87 -20.26
C ILE A 265 -18.48 -3.26 -18.91
N LEU A 266 -17.16 -3.39 -18.83
CA LEU A 266 -16.48 -3.69 -17.57
C LEU A 266 -16.73 -2.60 -16.53
N HIS A 267 -16.52 -1.33 -16.91
CA HIS A 267 -16.74 -0.19 -16.04
C HIS A 267 -18.19 -0.12 -15.54
N GLN A 268 -19.17 -0.40 -16.39
CA GLN A 268 -20.57 -0.43 -15.96
C GLN A 268 -20.85 -1.54 -14.93
N ARG A 269 -20.24 -2.72 -15.08
CA ARG A 269 -20.34 -3.81 -14.09
C ARG A 269 -19.71 -3.41 -12.76
N MET A 270 -18.53 -2.77 -12.82
CA MET A 270 -17.85 -2.23 -11.63
C MET A 270 -18.72 -1.19 -10.93
N LEU A 271 -19.17 -0.17 -11.65
CA LEU A 271 -19.98 0.91 -11.08
C LEU A 271 -21.28 0.40 -10.44
N THR A 272 -21.95 -0.59 -11.03
CA THR A 272 -23.11 -1.24 -10.43
C THR A 272 -22.75 -1.88 -9.09
N PHE A 273 -21.73 -2.73 -9.05
CA PHE A 273 -21.26 -3.35 -7.81
C PHE A 273 -20.84 -2.31 -6.77
N GLU A 274 -20.02 -1.33 -7.16
CA GLU A 274 -19.46 -0.32 -6.27
C GLU A 274 -20.54 0.59 -5.69
N SER A 275 -21.58 0.90 -6.46
CA SER A 275 -22.76 1.66 -6.01
C SER A 275 -23.59 0.85 -5.02
N ASP A 276 -23.82 -0.43 -5.29
CA ASP A 276 -24.56 -1.33 -4.38
C ASP A 276 -23.80 -1.52 -3.06
N TRP A 277 -22.47 -1.62 -3.11
CA TRP A 277 -21.62 -1.74 -1.91
C TRP A 277 -21.72 -0.51 -0.99
N GLN A 278 -21.98 0.69 -1.53
CA GLN A 278 -22.24 1.87 -0.69
C GLN A 278 -23.51 1.71 0.15
N GLN A 279 -24.47 0.91 -0.34
CA GLN A 279 -25.79 0.73 0.26
C GLN A 279 -25.86 -0.47 1.22
N THR A 280 -24.82 -1.32 1.28
CA THR A 280 -24.73 -2.41 2.25
C THR A 280 -24.37 -1.85 3.64
N LEU A 281 -25.31 -1.11 4.22
CA LEU A 281 -25.16 -0.46 5.51
C LEU A 281 -25.42 -1.46 6.63
N GLU A 282 -24.43 -1.63 7.49
CA GLU A 282 -24.49 -2.64 8.57
C GLU A 282 -24.46 -1.98 9.96
N GLY A 283 -24.26 -0.65 10.04
CA GLY A 283 -24.12 0.06 11.30
C GLY A 283 -22.80 -0.24 11.99
N GLN A 284 -22.82 -0.29 13.32
CA GLN A 284 -21.62 -0.55 14.10
C GLN A 284 -21.14 -1.99 13.92
N ARG A 285 -19.86 -2.16 13.59
CA ARG A 285 -19.17 -3.45 13.42
C ARG A 285 -18.33 -3.79 14.64
N ASN A 286 -18.13 -5.07 14.91
CA ASN A 286 -17.15 -5.49 15.91
C ASN A 286 -15.74 -5.13 15.44
N VAL A 287 -14.98 -4.46 16.31
CA VAL A 287 -13.57 -4.18 16.08
C VAL A 287 -12.76 -4.99 17.06
N THR A 288 -12.15 -6.05 16.56
CA THR A 288 -11.19 -6.87 17.30
C THR A 288 -10.18 -7.40 16.31
N ALA A 289 -8.92 -7.51 16.71
CA ALA A 289 -7.94 -8.26 15.94
C ALA A 289 -8.46 -9.68 15.68
N VAL A 290 -8.50 -10.09 14.42
CA VAL A 290 -9.13 -11.37 14.03
C VAL A 290 -8.20 -12.57 14.20
N ALA A 291 -6.89 -12.33 14.34
CA ALA A 291 -5.87 -13.36 14.53
C ALA A 291 -4.57 -12.78 15.13
N ASP A 292 -3.72 -13.66 15.68
CA ASP A 292 -2.36 -13.34 16.12
C ASP A 292 -1.45 -13.13 14.90
N LEU A 293 -0.78 -11.97 14.84
CA LEU A 293 0.06 -11.56 13.72
C LEU A 293 1.14 -12.59 13.37
N ARG A 294 1.78 -13.22 14.35
CA ARG A 294 2.88 -14.17 14.08
C ARG A 294 2.41 -15.38 13.31
N HIS A 295 1.25 -15.91 13.66
CA HIS A 295 0.65 -17.05 12.97
C HIS A 295 0.26 -16.67 11.54
N VAL A 296 -0.37 -15.51 11.36
CA VAL A 296 -0.74 -15.00 10.04
C VAL A 296 0.48 -14.81 9.14
N LEU A 297 1.57 -14.24 9.65
CA LEU A 297 2.80 -14.06 8.87
C LEU A 297 3.42 -15.39 8.44
N LEU A 298 3.42 -16.41 9.31
CA LEU A 298 3.89 -17.75 8.97
C LEU A 298 3.05 -18.38 7.85
N ASP A 299 1.73 -18.22 7.89
CA ASP A 299 0.84 -18.77 6.87
C ASP A 299 1.00 -18.04 5.54
N VAL A 300 1.16 -16.71 5.56
CA VAL A 300 1.48 -15.90 4.37
C VAL A 300 2.80 -16.36 3.73
N GLN A 301 3.87 -16.58 4.52
CA GLN A 301 5.13 -17.10 4.00
C GLN A 301 5.00 -18.50 3.37
N ARG A 302 4.18 -19.37 3.97
CA ARG A 302 3.91 -20.73 3.46
C ARG A 302 3.09 -20.70 2.18
N GLN A 303 2.14 -19.78 2.07
CA GLN A 303 1.26 -19.65 0.92
C GLN A 303 1.98 -19.04 -0.28
N TRP A 304 2.88 -18.08 -0.06
CA TRP A 304 3.58 -17.34 -1.13
C TRP A 304 5.10 -17.50 -1.10
N PRO A 305 5.66 -18.72 -1.03
CA PRO A 305 7.08 -18.92 -0.78
C PRO A 305 7.98 -18.32 -1.88
N GLN A 306 7.47 -18.13 -3.09
CA GLN A 306 8.17 -17.48 -4.20
C GLN A 306 8.52 -16.01 -3.94
N ILE A 307 7.80 -15.31 -3.06
CA ILE A 307 8.09 -13.90 -2.73
C ILE A 307 9.42 -13.81 -1.96
N TRP A 308 9.67 -14.77 -1.08
CA TRP A 308 10.88 -14.82 -0.23
C TRP A 308 12.00 -15.70 -0.80
N ARG A 309 11.73 -16.51 -1.83
CA ARG A 309 12.75 -17.33 -2.53
C ARG A 309 13.52 -16.50 -3.56
N GLY A 310 14.34 -15.56 -3.10
CA GLY A 310 15.16 -14.72 -3.99
C GLY A 310 16.08 -13.72 -3.29
N SER A 311 15.88 -13.50 -1.99
CA SER A 311 16.63 -12.57 -1.13
C SER A 311 18.03 -13.06 -0.72
N THR A 312 18.40 -14.30 -1.02
CA THR A 312 19.77 -14.79 -0.83
C THR A 312 20.69 -14.42 -1.99
N ARG A 313 20.95 -13.12 -2.17
CA ARG A 313 22.18 -12.62 -2.78
C ARG A 313 22.55 -11.30 -2.12
N TYR A 314 23.48 -11.37 -1.18
CA TYR A 314 24.33 -10.23 -0.81
C TYR A 314 25.26 -9.93 -2.01
N PRO A 315 25.21 -8.74 -2.61
CA PRO A 315 26.44 -8.10 -3.04
C PRO A 315 27.02 -7.38 -1.81
N ASP A 316 28.31 -7.57 -1.59
CA ASP A 316 29.08 -6.94 -0.53
C ASP A 316 28.70 -5.45 -0.36
N ALA A 317 28.33 -5.08 0.86
CA ALA A 317 28.31 -3.70 1.29
C ALA A 317 29.75 -3.17 1.25
N HIS A 318 30.21 -2.72 0.08
CA HIS A 318 31.35 -1.81 -0.17
C HIS A 318 31.59 -1.65 -1.69
N THR A 319 30.62 -1.10 -2.42
CA THR A 319 30.93 -0.36 -3.65
C THR A 319 30.05 0.88 -3.70
N SER A 320 30.66 2.02 -3.37
CA SER A 320 30.19 3.34 -3.74
C SER A 320 29.99 3.41 -5.25
N ALA A 321 28.76 3.22 -5.72
CA ALA A 321 28.38 3.66 -7.06
C ALA A 321 28.21 5.18 -6.99
N GLU A 322 29.23 5.90 -7.45
CA GLU A 322 29.14 7.32 -7.76
C GLU A 322 28.01 7.53 -8.77
N TYR A 323 26.88 8.05 -8.31
CA TYR A 323 25.94 8.71 -9.20
C TYR A 323 26.53 10.08 -9.57
N PRO A 324 26.60 10.44 -10.87
CA PRO A 324 27.16 11.72 -11.26
C PRO A 324 26.32 12.85 -10.65
N LEU A 325 26.95 13.61 -9.74
CA LEU A 325 26.47 14.89 -9.27
C LEU A 325 26.26 15.80 -10.49
N TYR A 326 25.01 16.01 -10.85
CA TYR A 326 24.65 17.07 -11.79
C TYR A 326 24.90 18.40 -11.07
N HIS A 327 26.08 18.97 -11.26
CA HIS A 327 26.35 20.38 -10.95
C HIS A 327 25.61 21.23 -11.98
N GLY A 328 24.31 21.42 -11.76
CA GLY A 328 23.56 22.48 -12.40
C GLY A 328 23.91 23.80 -11.74
N ASP A 329 24.75 24.60 -12.39
CA ASP A 329 25.00 25.99 -12.02
C ASP A 329 23.67 26.76 -11.97
N PHE A 330 23.22 27.10 -10.77
CA PHE A 330 22.12 28.03 -10.56
C PHE A 330 22.59 29.45 -10.95
N GLN A 331 22.37 29.83 -12.21
CA GLN A 331 22.25 31.24 -12.57
C GLN A 331 20.79 31.67 -12.44
N SER A 332 20.48 32.45 -11.40
CA SER A 332 19.21 33.19 -11.32
C SER A 332 19.14 34.25 -12.43
N PRO A 333 18.12 34.26 -13.30
CA PRO A 333 17.84 35.42 -14.13
C PRO A 333 17.00 36.40 -13.30
N ILE A 334 17.64 37.48 -12.83
CA ILE A 334 16.93 38.68 -12.41
C ILE A 334 16.37 39.33 -13.68
N GLY A 335 15.08 39.14 -13.94
CA GLY A 335 14.34 39.90 -14.95
C GLY A 335 14.03 41.32 -14.47
N PRO A 336 13.99 42.33 -15.35
CA PRO A 336 13.84 43.73 -14.96
C PRO A 336 12.41 44.03 -14.51
N THR A 337 12.32 44.86 -13.46
CA THR A 337 11.11 45.49 -12.95
C THR A 337 10.42 46.32 -14.04
N GLN A 338 9.20 45.93 -14.42
CA GLN A 338 8.28 46.83 -15.12
C GLN A 338 7.46 47.63 -14.11
N SER A 339 7.63 48.94 -14.16
CA SER A 339 6.79 49.93 -13.48
C SER A 339 5.42 49.98 -14.16
N PHE A 340 4.35 49.84 -13.38
CA PHE A 340 2.99 50.14 -13.83
C PHE A 340 2.79 51.66 -13.85
N GLY A 341 2.45 52.17 -15.03
CA GLY A 341 1.79 53.46 -15.25
C GLY A 341 0.43 53.23 -15.87
#